data_AF-A0A426T110-F1
#
_entry.id   AF-A0A426T110-F1
#
_cell.length_a   1.000
_cell.length_b   1.000
_cell.length_c   1.000
_cell.angle_alpha   90.00
_cell.angle_beta   90.00
_cell.angle_gamma   90.00
#
_symmetry.space_group_name_H-M   'P 1'
#
loop_
_entity.id
_entity.type
_entity.pdbx_description
1 polymer ?
#
loop_
_entity_poly.entity_id
_entity_poly.type
_entity_poly.pdbx_seq_one_letter_code
_entity_poly.pdbx_strand_id
1 'polypeptide(L)'
;PILTAMKAIVLHFGLDDYYGQLIAHAEAALQDPRLTLSGKIAEQVEDGSLEKFGQQQGQVFHDYAWTAPYALKGYENMELSTQMILFDAIQLGLNVEILDEEDQFLKLWHGDHVEYIKNGNMTSKDNYVIPLAMANKVVTKKILDQAGFPVPAGAEFANKEDALRYYGQVASSAIVVKPKSTNFGLGISIFQEPASLADYEKALDIAFSEDSHVLVEEFVAGTEYRFFVLDGKCEAVLLRVAANVVGDGSSTIRELVDQKNQDPLRGRDHRSPLEIINLGDIELLMLEQQGYTPDTVLPEGVQAFLRGNSNISTGGDSIDMTDQMDQSYKQLAADMATAMGAWACGVDLIIPDRTKPASNEEPNYTCIELNFNPAMYLHTYTYAGPGQSITPKILRKLFPEL
;
A
#
# COMPACT_ATOMS: atom_id res chain seq x y z
N PRO A 1 40.62 -2.07 37.91
CA PRO A 1 39.81 -1.25 38.85
C PRO A 1 38.46 -0.82 38.28
N ILE A 2 38.42 -0.20 37.09
CA ILE A 2 37.19 0.32 36.48
C ILE A 2 36.22 -0.81 36.09
N LEU A 3 36.64 -1.79 35.30
CA LEU A 3 35.76 -2.89 34.87
C LEU A 3 35.25 -3.73 36.06
N THR A 4 36.07 -3.91 37.09
CA THR A 4 35.66 -4.55 38.36
C THR A 4 34.53 -3.78 39.04
N ALA A 5 34.62 -2.44 39.08
CA ALA A 5 33.57 -1.60 39.63
C ALA A 5 32.29 -1.64 38.77
N MET A 6 32.42 -1.65 37.44
CA MET A 6 31.28 -1.80 36.53
C MET A 6 30.57 -3.14 36.74
N LYS A 7 31.31 -4.25 36.90
CA LYS A 7 30.72 -5.56 37.24
C LYS A 7 29.98 -5.53 38.57
N ALA A 8 30.56 -4.88 39.57
CA ALA A 8 29.91 -4.73 40.86
C ALA A 8 28.59 -3.93 40.74
N ILE A 9 28.55 -2.89 39.90
CA ILE A 9 27.32 -2.13 39.60
C ILE A 9 26.27 -3.02 38.93
N VAL A 10 26.64 -3.74 37.86
CA VAL A 10 25.72 -4.67 37.16
C VAL A 10 25.13 -5.68 38.13
N LEU A 11 25.97 -6.30 38.97
CA LEU A 11 25.53 -7.28 39.97
C LEU A 11 24.67 -6.64 41.06
N HIS A 12 25.06 -5.48 41.58
CA HIS A 12 24.37 -4.83 42.69
C HIS A 12 22.96 -4.38 42.30
N PHE A 13 22.79 -3.84 41.09
CA PHE A 13 21.50 -3.38 40.59
C PHE A 13 20.72 -4.45 39.81
N GLY A 14 21.28 -5.66 39.64
CA GLY A 14 20.63 -6.74 38.89
C GLY A 14 20.34 -6.34 37.44
N LEU A 15 21.27 -5.66 36.79
CA LEU A 15 21.09 -5.20 35.41
C LEU A 15 21.09 -6.37 34.43
N ASP A 16 20.43 -6.16 33.29
CA ASP A 16 20.33 -7.12 32.18
C ASP A 16 21.70 -7.70 31.76
N ASP A 17 21.70 -8.97 31.31
CA ASP A 17 22.92 -9.68 30.93
C ASP A 17 23.69 -8.97 29.80
N TYR A 18 22.98 -8.19 28.98
CA TYR A 18 23.55 -7.28 28.00
C TYR A 18 24.75 -6.47 28.54
N TYR A 19 24.61 -5.87 29.73
CA TYR A 19 25.68 -5.07 30.32
C TYR A 19 26.87 -5.92 30.79
N GLY A 20 26.60 -7.15 31.25
CA GLY A 20 27.63 -8.13 31.59
C GLY A 20 28.47 -8.51 30.37
N GLN A 21 27.82 -8.73 29.23
CA GLN A 21 28.46 -9.05 27.95
C GLN A 21 29.33 -7.90 27.44
N LEU A 22 28.87 -6.65 27.55
CA LEU A 22 29.66 -5.47 27.19
C LEU A 22 30.95 -5.36 28.02
N ILE A 23 30.85 -5.63 29.33
CA ILE A 23 32.03 -5.60 30.20
C ILE A 23 33.01 -6.73 29.84
N ALA A 24 32.50 -7.94 29.58
CA ALA A 24 33.33 -9.06 29.13
C ALA A 24 34.06 -8.75 27.82
N HIS A 25 33.39 -8.07 26.88
CA HIS A 25 34.02 -7.60 25.64
C HIS A 25 35.17 -6.62 25.91
N ALA A 26 34.98 -5.66 26.82
CA ALA A 26 36.02 -4.71 27.22
C ALA A 26 37.20 -5.41 27.93
N GLU A 27 36.94 -6.41 28.77
CA GLU A 27 37.99 -7.21 29.40
C GLU A 27 38.81 -7.99 28.37
N ALA A 28 38.14 -8.60 27.38
CA ALA A 28 38.82 -9.31 26.29
C ALA A 28 39.72 -8.36 25.49
N ALA A 29 39.25 -7.15 25.18
CA ALA A 29 40.03 -6.14 24.46
C ALA A 29 41.22 -5.59 25.26
N LEU A 30 41.19 -5.64 26.59
CA LEU A 30 42.36 -5.34 27.43
C LEU A 30 43.42 -6.45 27.37
N GLN A 31 42.99 -7.71 27.23
CA GLN A 31 43.92 -8.85 27.11
C GLN A 31 44.50 -8.95 25.70
N ASP A 32 43.72 -8.61 24.67
CA ASP A 32 44.15 -8.59 23.27
C ASP A 32 43.83 -7.23 22.62
N PRO A 33 44.82 -6.32 22.52
CA PRO A 33 44.63 -4.99 21.94
C PRO A 33 44.14 -4.99 20.48
N ARG A 34 44.32 -6.10 19.74
CA ARG A 34 43.79 -6.22 18.36
C ARG A 34 42.26 -6.17 18.32
N LEU A 35 41.59 -6.52 19.42
CA LEU A 35 40.14 -6.47 19.53
C LEU A 35 39.61 -5.03 19.71
N THR A 36 40.47 -4.08 20.08
CA THR A 36 40.11 -2.66 20.16
C THR A 36 39.80 -2.09 18.77
N LEU A 37 39.04 -0.99 18.69
CA LEU A 37 38.80 -0.29 17.42
C LEU A 37 40.11 0.12 16.73
N SER A 38 41.08 0.65 17.49
CA SER A 38 42.39 1.02 16.96
C SER A 38 43.18 -0.19 16.44
N GLY A 39 43.12 -1.33 17.15
CA GLY A 39 43.74 -2.58 16.70
C GLY A 39 43.18 -3.07 15.38
N LYS A 40 41.84 -3.12 15.26
CA LYS A 40 41.15 -3.51 14.02
C LYS A 40 41.44 -2.57 12.86
N ILE A 41 41.43 -1.25 13.11
CA ILE A 41 41.71 -0.23 12.09
C ILE A 41 43.18 -0.27 11.66
N ALA A 42 44.12 -0.55 12.57
CA ALA A 42 45.54 -0.62 12.25
C ALA A 42 45.85 -1.71 11.21
N GLU A 43 45.11 -2.82 11.21
CA GLU A 43 45.23 -3.89 10.20
C GLU A 43 44.78 -3.45 8.79
N GLN A 44 44.02 -2.35 8.70
CA GLN A 44 43.51 -1.80 7.43
C GLN A 44 44.42 -0.72 6.83
N VAL A 45 45.49 -0.32 7.54
CA VAL A 45 46.42 0.71 7.07
C VAL A 45 47.31 0.12 5.97
N GLU A 46 47.20 0.69 4.76
CA GLU A 46 48.09 0.38 3.63
C GLU A 46 48.93 1.63 3.32
N ASP A 47 50.26 1.47 3.21
CA ASP A 47 51.20 2.57 2.91
C ASP A 47 51.07 3.80 3.82
N GLY A 48 50.71 3.59 5.08
CA GLY A 48 50.54 4.68 6.06
C GLY A 48 49.24 5.49 5.90
N SER A 49 48.30 5.02 5.08
CA SER A 49 47.02 5.68 4.82
C SER A 49 45.84 4.73 5.07
N LEU A 50 44.71 5.31 5.49
CA LEU A 50 43.41 4.63 5.55
C LEU A 50 42.49 5.02 4.39
N GLU A 51 43.00 5.79 3.41
CA GLU A 51 42.19 6.31 2.31
C GLU A 51 41.47 5.20 1.54
N LYS A 52 42.19 4.14 1.16
CA LYS A 52 41.61 2.99 0.46
C LYS A 52 40.52 2.30 1.28
N PHE A 53 40.78 2.02 2.56
CA PHE A 53 39.79 1.43 3.46
C PHE A 53 38.57 2.35 3.62
N GLY A 54 38.79 3.65 3.81
CA GLY A 54 37.74 4.65 3.95
C GLY A 54 36.85 4.75 2.71
N GLN A 55 37.44 4.73 1.51
CA GLN A 55 36.68 4.69 0.24
C GLN A 55 35.86 3.41 0.12
N GLN A 56 36.44 2.25 0.46
CA GLN A 56 35.73 0.97 0.44
C GLN A 56 34.55 0.96 1.41
N GLN A 57 34.74 1.37 2.66
CA GLN A 57 33.66 1.44 3.64
C GLN A 57 32.60 2.48 3.25
N GLY A 58 33.03 3.63 2.70
CA GLY A 58 32.12 4.65 2.18
C GLY A 58 31.21 4.11 1.08
N GLN A 59 31.75 3.35 0.13
CA GLN A 59 30.96 2.68 -0.91
C GLN A 59 29.99 1.66 -0.31
N VAL A 60 30.47 0.81 0.61
CA VAL A 60 29.61 -0.18 1.29
C VAL A 60 28.44 0.48 2.02
N PHE A 61 28.67 1.58 2.74
CA PHE A 61 27.60 2.29 3.43
C PHE A 61 26.66 3.05 2.49
N HIS A 62 27.19 3.56 1.37
CA HIS A 62 26.36 4.13 0.32
C HIS A 62 25.43 3.07 -0.28
N ASP A 63 25.97 1.92 -0.68
CA ASP A 63 25.19 0.82 -1.23
C ASP A 63 24.16 0.31 -0.21
N TYR A 64 24.54 0.20 1.06
CA TYR A 64 23.63 -0.15 2.15
C TYR A 64 22.45 0.82 2.27
N ALA A 65 22.69 2.14 2.16
CA ALA A 65 21.64 3.15 2.19
C ALA A 65 20.64 2.99 1.02
N TRP A 66 21.08 2.44 -0.11
CA TRP A 66 20.27 2.21 -1.31
C TRP A 66 19.68 0.80 -1.43
N THR A 67 19.89 -0.09 -0.45
CA THR A 67 19.35 -1.47 -0.48
C THR A 67 17.83 -1.54 -0.48
N ALA A 68 17.17 -0.60 0.21
CA ALA A 68 15.72 -0.51 0.30
C ALA A 68 15.31 0.96 0.30
N PRO A 69 15.29 1.63 -0.87
CA PRO A 69 15.05 3.07 -0.98
C PRO A 69 13.63 3.50 -0.58
N TYR A 70 12.72 2.54 -0.38
CA TYR A 70 11.37 2.74 0.11
C TYR A 70 11.24 2.64 1.64
N ALA A 71 12.28 2.15 2.33
CA ALA A 71 12.24 1.91 3.77
C ALA A 71 13.23 2.83 4.51
N LEU A 72 12.74 3.52 5.53
CA LEU A 72 13.56 4.37 6.38
C LEU A 72 14.21 3.53 7.49
N LYS A 73 15.54 3.42 7.43
CA LYS A 73 16.32 2.65 8.43
C LYS A 73 16.09 3.19 9.84
N GLY A 74 15.78 2.30 10.77
CA GLY A 74 15.42 2.61 12.16
C GLY A 74 13.90 2.69 12.41
N TYR A 75 13.07 2.72 11.37
CA TYR A 75 11.61 2.83 11.45
C TYR A 75 10.89 1.81 10.56
N GLU A 76 11.55 0.71 10.21
CA GLU A 76 11.03 -0.31 9.30
C GLU A 76 9.76 -1.01 9.82
N ASN A 77 9.49 -0.90 11.14
CA ASN A 77 8.28 -1.41 11.79
C ASN A 77 7.04 -0.53 11.56
N MET A 78 7.20 0.70 11.06
CA MET A 78 6.10 1.60 10.72
C MET A 78 5.55 1.33 9.31
N GLU A 79 4.35 1.81 9.02
CA GLU A 79 3.79 1.73 7.66
C GLU A 79 4.67 2.49 6.65
N LEU A 80 4.82 1.97 5.43
CA LEU A 80 5.66 2.61 4.40
C LEU A 80 5.26 4.06 4.10
N SER A 81 3.96 4.34 4.05
CA SER A 81 3.44 5.71 3.89
C SER A 81 3.96 6.66 4.98
N THR A 82 4.01 6.19 6.23
CA THR A 82 4.51 6.96 7.37
C THR A 82 6.03 7.10 7.32
N GLN A 83 6.76 6.03 6.96
CA GLN A 83 8.20 6.08 6.75
C GLN A 83 8.59 7.10 5.68
N MET A 84 7.83 7.20 4.59
CA MET A 84 8.07 8.20 3.54
C MET A 84 7.85 9.63 4.03
N ILE A 85 6.81 9.88 4.83
CA ILE A 85 6.60 11.18 5.49
C ILE A 85 7.77 11.51 6.43
N LEU A 86 8.23 10.55 7.24
CA LEU A 86 9.38 10.73 8.13
C LEU A 86 10.65 11.06 7.34
N PHE A 87 10.92 10.31 6.26
CA PHE A 87 12.08 10.53 5.39
C PHE A 87 12.08 11.97 4.85
N ASP A 88 10.96 12.40 4.26
CA ASP A 88 10.87 13.75 3.69
C ASP A 88 10.89 14.83 4.76
N ALA A 89 10.27 14.60 5.92
CA ALA A 89 10.29 15.54 7.04
C ALA A 89 11.71 15.76 7.57
N ILE A 90 12.48 14.68 7.74
CA ILE A 90 13.90 14.73 8.12
C ILE A 90 14.71 15.50 7.07
N GLN A 91 14.49 15.21 5.78
CA GLN A 91 15.19 15.89 4.69
C GLN A 91 14.87 17.38 4.61
N LEU A 92 13.63 17.78 4.91
CA LEU A 92 13.18 19.17 4.94
C LEU A 92 13.59 19.91 6.23
N GLY A 93 14.16 19.22 7.22
CA GLY A 93 14.54 19.83 8.50
C GLY A 93 13.36 20.15 9.41
N LEU A 94 12.22 19.45 9.23
CA LEU A 94 11.13 19.48 10.18
C LEU A 94 11.58 18.81 11.48
N ASN A 95 11.12 19.36 12.61
CA ASN A 95 11.23 18.63 13.86
C ASN A 95 10.16 17.55 13.89
N VAL A 96 10.51 16.38 14.42
CA VAL A 96 9.68 15.18 14.40
C VAL A 96 9.62 14.57 15.79
N GLU A 97 8.42 14.23 16.23
CA GLU A 97 8.17 13.43 17.42
C GLU A 97 7.17 12.32 17.05
N ILE A 98 7.57 11.07 17.27
CA ILE A 98 6.68 9.92 17.12
C ILE A 98 5.92 9.80 18.44
N LEU A 99 4.62 10.07 18.40
CA LEU A 99 3.75 10.00 19.59
C LEU A 99 3.28 8.58 19.85
N ASP A 100 3.01 7.84 18.79
CA ASP A 100 2.64 6.42 18.84
C ASP A 100 3.15 5.73 17.56
N GLU A 101 4.10 4.81 17.73
CA GLU A 101 4.68 4.07 16.61
C GLU A 101 3.70 3.05 16.02
N GLU A 102 2.87 2.42 16.85
CA GLU A 102 1.92 1.40 16.42
C GLU A 102 0.73 2.04 15.68
N ASP A 103 0.17 3.12 16.25
CA ASP A 103 -0.96 3.86 15.67
C ASP A 103 -0.54 4.86 14.58
N GLN A 104 0.74 4.86 14.18
CA GLN A 104 1.31 5.70 13.12
C GLN A 104 1.11 7.21 13.36
N PHE A 105 1.24 7.65 14.61
CA PHE A 105 0.91 9.00 15.02
C PHE A 105 2.16 9.87 15.17
N LEU A 106 2.25 10.89 14.33
CA LEU A 106 3.37 11.82 14.26
C LEU A 106 2.96 13.22 14.68
N LYS A 107 3.89 13.92 15.32
CA LYS A 107 3.86 15.36 15.50
C LYS A 107 5.05 15.95 14.75
N LEU A 108 4.77 16.83 13.80
CA LEU A 108 5.76 17.56 13.02
C LEU A 108 5.67 19.05 13.36
N TRP A 109 6.79 19.76 13.43
CA TRP A 109 6.74 21.21 13.63
C TRP A 109 7.92 21.99 13.03
N HIS A 110 7.63 23.24 12.65
CA HIS A 110 8.61 24.24 12.21
C HIS A 110 8.33 25.57 12.89
N GLY A 111 9.30 26.09 13.66
CA GLY A 111 9.06 27.25 14.52
C GLY A 111 7.91 26.98 15.50
N ASP A 112 6.90 27.85 15.48
CA ASP A 112 5.69 27.73 16.31
C ASP A 112 4.55 26.95 15.62
N HIS A 113 4.70 26.57 14.35
CA HIS A 113 3.69 25.84 13.59
C HIS A 113 3.82 24.34 13.82
N VAL A 114 2.75 23.72 14.34
CA VAL A 114 2.67 22.29 14.67
C VAL A 114 1.57 21.63 13.84
N GLU A 115 1.87 20.48 13.25
CA GLU A 115 0.91 19.61 12.57
C GLU A 115 0.95 18.20 13.18
N TYR A 116 -0.23 17.62 13.35
CA TYR A 116 -0.39 16.22 13.75
C TYR A 116 -0.81 15.41 12.53
N ILE A 117 -0.07 14.34 12.24
CA ILE A 117 -0.30 13.49 11.08
C ILE A 117 -0.44 12.05 11.56
N LYS A 118 -1.50 11.39 11.10
CA LYS A 118 -1.72 9.96 11.36
C LYS A 118 -1.70 9.18 10.03
N ASN A 119 -1.08 8.00 10.03
CA ASN A 119 -0.95 7.11 8.85
C ASN A 119 -0.40 7.84 7.59
N GLY A 120 0.36 8.91 7.78
CA GLY A 120 1.01 9.70 6.75
C GLY A 120 0.14 10.72 6.00
N ASN A 121 -1.18 10.53 5.85
CA ASN A 121 -2.04 11.45 5.08
C ASN A 121 -3.30 11.94 5.82
N MET A 122 -3.57 11.49 7.05
CA MET A 122 -4.67 12.02 7.85
C MET A 122 -4.18 13.25 8.60
N THR A 123 -4.71 14.42 8.27
CA THR A 123 -4.17 15.71 8.74
C THR A 123 -5.25 16.65 9.28
N SER A 124 -4.82 17.80 9.79
CA SER A 124 -5.71 18.90 10.18
C SER A 124 -6.54 19.48 9.03
N LYS A 125 -6.16 19.21 7.77
CA LYS A 125 -6.86 19.71 6.58
C LYS A 125 -8.09 18.87 6.22
N ASP A 126 -8.16 17.63 6.70
CA ASP A 126 -9.33 16.78 6.53
C ASP A 126 -10.38 17.11 7.59
N ASN A 127 -11.59 17.46 7.15
CA ASN A 127 -12.69 17.68 8.08
C ASN A 127 -13.07 16.35 8.76
N TYR A 128 -13.18 16.36 10.09
CA TYR A 128 -13.44 15.17 10.91
C TYR A 128 -14.57 14.26 10.40
N VAL A 129 -15.67 14.81 9.90
CA VAL A 129 -16.82 13.99 9.45
C VAL A 129 -16.55 13.29 8.11
N ILE A 130 -15.55 13.74 7.35
CA ILE A 130 -15.26 13.24 6.00
C ILE A 130 -14.64 11.84 6.02
N PRO A 131 -13.60 11.54 6.81
CA PRO A 131 -13.12 10.17 7.00
C PRO A 131 -14.24 9.21 7.47
N LEU A 132 -15.10 9.65 8.39
CA LEU A 132 -16.22 8.84 8.89
C LEU A 132 -17.25 8.54 7.79
N ALA A 133 -17.56 9.53 6.96
CA ALA A 133 -18.45 9.37 5.84
C ALA A 133 -17.85 8.47 4.75
N MET A 134 -16.55 8.62 4.44
CA MET A 134 -15.83 7.79 3.48
C MET A 134 -15.69 6.33 3.93
N ALA A 135 -15.51 6.08 5.23
CA ALA A 135 -15.50 4.73 5.82
C ALA A 135 -16.85 4.00 5.66
N ASN A 136 -17.93 4.75 5.39
CA ASN A 136 -19.26 4.22 5.15
C ASN A 136 -19.61 4.31 3.67
N LYS A 137 -19.40 3.21 2.94
CA LYS A 137 -19.64 3.09 1.49
C LYS A 137 -21.01 3.63 1.05
N VAL A 138 -22.05 3.46 1.87
CA VAL A 138 -23.41 3.97 1.58
C VAL A 138 -23.49 5.49 1.67
N VAL A 139 -22.87 6.09 2.68
CA VAL A 139 -22.86 7.55 2.86
C VAL A 139 -22.05 8.21 1.75
N THR A 140 -20.85 7.70 1.45
CA THR A 140 -20.03 8.12 0.32
C THR A 140 -20.84 8.16 -0.97
N LYS A 141 -21.52 7.05 -1.26
CA LYS A 141 -22.35 6.89 -2.45
C LYS A 141 -23.47 7.92 -2.53
N LYS A 142 -24.19 8.15 -1.43
CA LYS A 142 -25.27 9.16 -1.38
C LYS A 142 -24.76 10.58 -1.62
N ILE A 143 -23.59 10.93 -1.09
CA ILE A 143 -22.98 12.25 -1.30
C ILE A 143 -22.58 12.42 -2.78
N LEU A 144 -21.95 11.41 -3.37
CA LEU A 144 -21.54 11.43 -4.78
C LEU A 144 -22.73 11.47 -5.74
N ASP A 145 -23.76 10.65 -5.47
CA ASP A 145 -25.01 10.63 -6.25
C ASP A 145 -25.72 12.00 -6.22
N GLN A 146 -25.81 12.62 -5.03
CA GLN A 146 -26.36 13.98 -4.88
C GLN A 146 -25.51 15.04 -5.59
N ALA A 147 -24.20 14.82 -5.72
CA ALA A 147 -23.31 15.68 -6.48
C ALA A 147 -23.36 15.41 -8.01
N GLY A 148 -24.17 14.45 -8.45
CA GLY A 148 -24.38 14.11 -9.86
C GLY A 148 -23.35 13.15 -10.45
N PHE A 149 -22.60 12.43 -9.60
CA PHE A 149 -21.63 11.44 -10.05
C PHE A 149 -22.26 10.03 -10.15
N PRO A 150 -22.07 9.31 -11.27
CA PRO A 150 -22.42 7.91 -11.42
C PRO A 150 -21.79 7.03 -10.34
N VAL A 151 -22.66 6.35 -9.60
CA VAL A 151 -22.34 5.31 -8.62
C VAL A 151 -23.09 4.03 -8.97
N PRO A 152 -22.61 2.83 -8.61
CA PRO A 152 -23.28 1.58 -8.96
C PRO A 152 -24.72 1.56 -8.43
N ALA A 153 -25.71 1.13 -9.20
CA ALA A 153 -27.06 0.96 -8.67
C ALA A 153 -27.07 -0.19 -7.63
N GLY A 154 -27.91 -0.11 -6.60
CA GLY A 154 -27.97 -1.18 -5.60
C GLY A 154 -28.72 -0.82 -4.33
N ALA A 155 -28.79 -1.79 -3.42
CA ALA A 155 -29.51 -1.68 -2.16
C ALA A 155 -28.68 -2.21 -0.97
N GLU A 156 -28.96 -1.65 0.21
CA GLU A 156 -28.38 -2.05 1.50
C GLU A 156 -29.40 -2.88 2.28
N PHE A 157 -28.92 -3.94 2.93
CA PHE A 157 -29.73 -4.85 3.73
C PHE A 157 -29.14 -5.04 5.12
N ALA A 158 -29.98 -4.89 6.15
CA ALA A 158 -29.61 -5.11 7.55
C ALA A 158 -29.85 -6.56 8.01
N ASN A 159 -30.41 -7.41 7.16
CA ASN A 159 -30.60 -8.84 7.43
C ASN A 159 -30.68 -9.65 6.12
N LYS A 160 -30.34 -10.94 6.21
CA LYS A 160 -30.30 -11.86 5.07
C LYS A 160 -31.67 -12.08 4.43
N GLU A 161 -32.75 -12.09 5.20
CA GLU A 161 -34.09 -12.38 4.68
C GLU A 161 -34.58 -11.28 3.72
N ASP A 162 -34.35 -10.02 4.06
CA ASP A 162 -34.64 -8.88 3.18
C ASP A 162 -33.77 -8.92 1.91
N ALA A 163 -32.48 -9.25 2.05
CA ALA A 163 -31.56 -9.37 0.93
C ALA A 163 -31.98 -10.51 -0.03
N LEU A 164 -32.37 -11.68 0.50
CA LEU A 164 -32.88 -12.79 -0.31
C LEU A 164 -34.13 -12.40 -1.11
N ARG A 165 -35.02 -11.60 -0.53
CA ARG A 165 -36.20 -11.08 -1.25
C ARG A 165 -35.84 -10.13 -2.40
N TYR A 166 -34.67 -9.50 -2.35
CA TYR A 166 -34.18 -8.63 -3.42
C TYR A 166 -33.70 -9.41 -4.65
N TYR A 167 -33.38 -10.70 -4.53
CA TYR A 167 -32.89 -11.52 -5.65
C TYR A 167 -33.75 -11.40 -6.90
N GLY A 168 -35.08 -11.35 -6.77
CA GLY A 168 -35.99 -11.21 -7.91
C GLY A 168 -35.79 -9.91 -8.73
N GLN A 169 -35.21 -8.87 -8.14
CA GLN A 169 -34.88 -7.61 -8.83
C GLN A 169 -33.54 -7.65 -9.56
N VAL A 170 -32.65 -8.58 -9.19
CA VAL A 170 -31.28 -8.67 -9.71
C VAL A 170 -30.95 -10.01 -10.38
N ALA A 171 -31.89 -10.95 -10.43
CA ALA A 171 -31.69 -12.32 -10.89
C ALA A 171 -31.21 -12.44 -12.35
N SER A 172 -31.40 -11.41 -13.17
CA SER A 172 -30.95 -11.35 -14.57
C SER A 172 -29.75 -10.43 -14.78
N SER A 173 -29.16 -9.90 -13.69
CA SER A 173 -28.10 -8.90 -13.74
C SER A 173 -26.81 -9.47 -13.19
N ALA A 174 -25.69 -8.97 -13.70
CA ALA A 174 -24.39 -9.13 -13.05
C ALA A 174 -24.37 -8.29 -11.77
N ILE A 175 -23.91 -8.86 -10.66
CA ILE A 175 -23.98 -8.23 -9.34
C ILE A 175 -22.71 -8.40 -8.52
N VAL A 176 -22.53 -7.50 -7.57
CA VAL A 176 -21.53 -7.57 -6.51
C VAL A 176 -22.26 -7.60 -5.16
N VAL A 177 -21.95 -8.60 -4.34
CA VAL A 177 -22.41 -8.70 -2.95
C VAL A 177 -21.21 -8.39 -2.07
N LYS A 178 -21.31 -7.35 -1.22
CA LYS A 178 -20.20 -6.93 -0.36
C LYS A 178 -20.67 -6.42 1.01
N PRO A 179 -19.84 -6.57 2.05
CA PRO A 179 -20.13 -5.97 3.36
C PRO A 179 -20.07 -4.44 3.31
N LYS A 180 -20.73 -3.76 4.26
CA LYS A 180 -20.79 -2.30 4.31
C LYS A 180 -19.47 -1.63 4.65
N SER A 181 -18.71 -2.19 5.58
CA SER A 181 -17.52 -1.55 6.13
C SER A 181 -16.30 -2.47 6.19
N THR A 182 -16.06 -3.28 5.16
CA THR A 182 -14.82 -4.07 5.03
C THR A 182 -13.80 -3.45 4.09
N ASN A 183 -12.53 -3.78 4.35
CA ASN A 183 -11.37 -3.47 3.53
C ASN A 183 -10.79 -4.75 2.92
N PHE A 184 -9.84 -4.61 1.99
CA PHE A 184 -9.05 -5.70 1.40
C PHE A 184 -9.84 -6.77 0.63
N GLY A 185 -11.11 -6.51 0.31
CA GLY A 185 -11.95 -7.46 -0.43
C GLY A 185 -12.53 -8.61 0.40
N LEU A 186 -12.40 -8.55 1.72
CA LEU A 186 -13.00 -9.55 2.61
C LEU A 186 -14.53 -9.51 2.53
N GLY A 187 -15.13 -10.69 2.39
CA GLY A 187 -16.58 -10.86 2.26
C GLY A 187 -17.16 -10.47 0.90
N ILE A 188 -16.35 -10.09 -0.09
CA ILE A 188 -16.83 -9.63 -1.40
C ILE A 188 -17.00 -10.80 -2.37
N SER A 189 -18.19 -10.92 -2.94
CA SER A 189 -18.51 -11.87 -4.01
C SER A 189 -18.90 -11.13 -5.28
N ILE A 190 -18.25 -11.45 -6.40
CA ILE A 190 -18.46 -10.81 -7.70
C ILE A 190 -19.06 -11.83 -8.66
N PHE A 191 -20.20 -11.49 -9.26
CA PHE A 191 -20.87 -12.28 -10.28
C PHE A 191 -20.94 -11.46 -11.57
N GLN A 192 -20.06 -11.76 -12.53
CA GLN A 192 -20.02 -11.08 -13.83
C GLN A 192 -21.16 -11.52 -14.76
N GLU A 193 -21.78 -12.65 -14.44
CA GLU A 193 -22.97 -13.21 -15.09
C GLU A 193 -24.08 -13.37 -14.05
N PRO A 194 -25.35 -13.50 -14.46
CA PRO A 194 -26.46 -13.72 -13.53
C PRO A 194 -26.21 -14.89 -12.58
N ALA A 195 -26.20 -14.60 -11.27
CA ALA A 195 -25.95 -15.59 -10.23
C ALA A 195 -27.17 -16.50 -10.02
N SER A 196 -26.94 -17.76 -9.68
CA SER A 196 -28.03 -18.63 -9.21
C SER A 196 -28.48 -18.19 -7.81
N LEU A 197 -29.73 -18.52 -7.42
CA LEU A 197 -30.23 -18.20 -6.08
C LEU A 197 -29.35 -18.82 -4.98
N ALA A 198 -28.84 -20.04 -5.19
CA ALA A 198 -27.98 -20.72 -4.23
C ALA A 198 -26.62 -20.02 -4.08
N ASP A 199 -26.02 -19.57 -5.18
CA ASP A 199 -24.75 -18.84 -5.14
C ASP A 199 -24.92 -17.44 -4.53
N TYR A 200 -26.03 -16.77 -4.85
CA TYR A 200 -26.40 -15.50 -4.24
C TYR A 200 -26.61 -15.64 -2.73
N GLU A 201 -27.32 -16.67 -2.28
CA GLU A 201 -27.52 -16.94 -0.86
C GLU A 201 -26.19 -17.16 -0.13
N LYS A 202 -25.29 -17.94 -0.73
CA LYS A 202 -23.96 -18.19 -0.18
C LYS A 202 -23.10 -16.93 -0.13
N ALA A 203 -23.18 -16.08 -1.14
CA ALA A 203 -22.52 -14.79 -1.15
C ALA A 203 -23.03 -13.87 -0.04
N LEU A 204 -24.34 -13.89 0.24
CA LEU A 204 -24.91 -13.18 1.39
C LEU A 204 -24.39 -13.74 2.71
N ASP A 205 -24.30 -15.07 2.87
CA ASP A 205 -23.74 -15.67 4.10
C ASP A 205 -22.31 -15.21 4.36
N ILE A 206 -21.48 -15.20 3.31
CA ILE A 206 -20.10 -14.73 3.37
C ILE A 206 -20.03 -13.24 3.71
N ALA A 207 -20.90 -12.41 3.12
CA ALA A 207 -20.89 -10.98 3.40
C ALA A 207 -21.40 -10.65 4.81
N PHE A 208 -22.45 -11.35 5.29
CA PHE A 208 -23.00 -11.18 6.63
C PHE A 208 -22.12 -11.76 7.74
N SER A 209 -21.19 -12.69 7.43
CA SER A 209 -20.19 -13.12 8.42
C SER A 209 -19.18 -12.02 8.73
N GLU A 210 -18.99 -11.08 7.81
CA GLU A 210 -18.05 -9.96 7.96
C GLU A 210 -18.69 -8.66 8.45
N ASP A 211 -19.97 -8.42 8.16
CA ASP A 211 -20.69 -7.22 8.59
C ASP A 211 -22.18 -7.48 8.84
N SER A 212 -22.74 -6.77 9.82
CA SER A 212 -24.17 -6.71 10.08
C SER A 212 -25.02 -6.17 8.92
N HIS A 213 -24.42 -5.43 7.99
CA HIS A 213 -25.06 -4.83 6.84
C HIS A 213 -24.33 -5.21 5.54
N VAL A 214 -25.10 -5.56 4.52
CA VAL A 214 -24.59 -6.00 3.22
C VAL A 214 -25.16 -5.13 2.11
N LEU A 215 -24.33 -4.80 1.13
CA LEU A 215 -24.73 -4.16 -0.12
C LEU A 215 -24.81 -5.18 -1.24
N VAL A 216 -25.84 -5.06 -2.06
CA VAL A 216 -26.00 -5.77 -3.32
C VAL A 216 -26.07 -4.72 -4.42
N GLU A 217 -25.05 -4.68 -5.26
CA GLU A 217 -24.88 -3.65 -6.29
C GLU A 217 -24.76 -4.27 -7.67
N GLU A 218 -25.06 -3.49 -8.69
CA GLU A 218 -24.76 -3.82 -10.07
C GLU A 218 -23.24 -4.00 -10.26
N PHE A 219 -22.86 -5.04 -11.00
CA PHE A 219 -21.49 -5.21 -11.44
C PHE A 219 -21.19 -4.23 -12.57
N VAL A 220 -20.20 -3.37 -12.36
CA VAL A 220 -19.71 -2.45 -13.39
C VAL A 220 -18.52 -3.09 -14.08
N ALA A 221 -18.67 -3.35 -15.38
CA ALA A 221 -17.57 -3.85 -16.21
C ALA A 221 -16.62 -2.71 -16.61
N GLY A 222 -15.31 -2.98 -16.57
CA GLY A 222 -14.29 -2.05 -17.02
C GLY A 222 -12.97 -2.28 -16.30
N THR A 223 -12.02 -1.37 -16.51
CA THR A 223 -10.73 -1.40 -15.84
C THR A 223 -10.75 -0.48 -14.64
N GLU A 224 -10.29 -0.99 -13.50
CA GLU A 224 -10.21 -0.23 -12.26
C GLU A 224 -8.93 0.63 -12.21
N TYR A 225 -9.09 1.91 -11.91
CA TYR A 225 -8.01 2.87 -11.71
C TYR A 225 -8.18 3.59 -10.38
N ARG A 226 -7.08 3.74 -9.66
CA ARG A 226 -6.99 4.51 -8.41
C ARG A 226 -6.35 5.86 -8.68
N PHE A 227 -7.07 6.93 -8.39
CA PHE A 227 -6.60 8.30 -8.49
C PHE A 227 -6.23 8.79 -7.10
N PHE A 228 -5.00 9.28 -6.91
CA PHE A 228 -4.62 9.99 -5.71
C PHE A 228 -4.93 11.47 -5.89
N VAL A 229 -5.82 12.01 -5.06
CA VAL A 229 -6.17 13.43 -5.06
C VAL A 229 -5.61 14.09 -3.81
N LEU A 230 -4.99 15.25 -3.99
CA LEU A 230 -4.49 16.11 -2.93
C LEU A 230 -4.92 17.55 -3.22
N ASP A 231 -5.65 18.15 -2.29
CA ASP A 231 -6.05 19.55 -2.31
C ASP A 231 -6.72 19.96 -3.63
N GLY A 232 -7.73 19.19 -4.04
CA GLY A 232 -8.50 19.44 -5.26
C GLY A 232 -7.73 19.17 -6.56
N LYS A 233 -6.60 18.45 -6.51
CA LYS A 233 -5.83 18.07 -7.69
C LYS A 233 -5.47 16.59 -7.68
N CYS A 234 -5.71 15.90 -8.79
CA CYS A 234 -5.19 14.55 -8.99
C CYS A 234 -3.67 14.60 -9.20
N GLU A 235 -2.92 13.98 -8.28
CA GLU A 235 -1.46 13.96 -8.26
C GLU A 235 -0.87 12.67 -8.83
N ALA A 236 -1.64 11.58 -8.87
CA ALA A 236 -1.23 10.30 -9.44
C ALA A 236 -2.43 9.46 -9.88
N VAL A 237 -2.22 8.60 -10.88
CA VAL A 237 -3.20 7.59 -11.32
C VAL A 237 -2.51 6.24 -11.39
N LEU A 238 -3.10 5.24 -10.76
CA LEU A 238 -2.56 3.89 -10.65
C LEU A 238 -3.53 2.88 -11.26
N LEU A 239 -3.04 2.05 -12.17
CA LEU A 239 -3.70 0.82 -12.59
C LEU A 239 -3.24 -0.32 -11.68
N ARG A 240 -4.19 -1.10 -11.17
CA ARG A 240 -3.93 -2.33 -10.44
C ARG A 240 -4.21 -3.53 -11.32
N VAL A 241 -3.22 -4.39 -11.51
CA VAL A 241 -3.36 -5.64 -12.26
C VAL A 241 -3.24 -6.80 -11.29
N ALA A 242 -4.11 -7.81 -11.44
CA ALA A 242 -4.04 -9.03 -10.64
C ALA A 242 -2.67 -9.71 -10.78
N ALA A 243 -2.25 -10.45 -9.75
CA ALA A 243 -0.99 -11.20 -9.79
C ALA A 243 -0.92 -12.05 -11.06
N ASN A 244 0.19 -11.95 -11.79
CA ASN A 244 0.31 -12.52 -13.13
C ASN A 244 1.78 -12.77 -13.50
N VAL A 245 1.99 -13.59 -14.52
CA VAL A 245 3.27 -13.74 -15.22
C VAL A 245 3.04 -13.73 -16.73
N VAL A 246 4.05 -13.32 -17.49
CA VAL A 246 4.04 -13.32 -18.96
C VAL A 246 5.06 -14.34 -19.45
N GLY A 247 4.63 -15.23 -20.34
CA GLY A 247 5.48 -16.24 -20.93
C GLY A 247 6.63 -15.66 -21.74
N ASP A 248 7.79 -16.27 -21.62
CA ASP A 248 8.98 -16.02 -22.44
C ASP A 248 9.23 -17.15 -23.46
N GLY A 249 8.31 -18.13 -23.54
CA GLY A 249 8.40 -19.29 -24.42
C GLY A 249 9.33 -20.41 -23.93
N SER A 250 9.98 -20.28 -22.78
CA SER A 250 10.99 -21.23 -22.30
C SER A 250 10.90 -21.59 -20.81
N SER A 251 10.57 -20.64 -19.94
CA SER A 251 10.40 -20.83 -18.50
C SER A 251 8.99 -21.31 -18.15
N THR A 252 8.93 -22.16 -17.13
CA THR A 252 7.68 -22.56 -16.50
C THR A 252 7.06 -21.39 -15.73
N ILE A 253 5.74 -21.42 -15.50
CA ILE A 253 5.05 -20.43 -14.67
C ILE A 253 5.72 -20.28 -13.29
N ARG A 254 6.16 -21.39 -12.69
CA ARG A 254 6.89 -21.38 -11.41
C ARG A 254 8.18 -20.56 -11.49
N GLU A 255 8.99 -20.81 -12.52
CA GLU A 255 10.24 -20.07 -12.73
C GLU A 255 9.98 -18.59 -13.02
N LEU A 256 8.95 -18.27 -13.79
CA LEU A 256 8.56 -16.87 -14.07
C LEU A 256 8.10 -16.15 -12.79
N VAL A 257 7.39 -16.84 -11.89
CA VAL A 257 7.03 -16.29 -10.58
C VAL A 257 8.29 -16.04 -9.74
N ASP A 258 9.20 -17.01 -9.68
CA ASP A 258 10.45 -16.89 -8.92
C ASP A 258 11.33 -15.75 -9.44
N GLN A 259 11.38 -15.55 -10.76
CA GLN A 259 12.06 -14.42 -11.41
C GLN A 259 11.40 -13.09 -11.06
N LYS A 260 10.07 -13.00 -11.16
CA LYS A 260 9.32 -11.77 -10.83
C LYS A 260 9.48 -11.39 -9.36
N ASN A 261 9.60 -12.37 -8.48
CA ASN A 261 9.86 -12.21 -7.05
C ASN A 261 11.28 -11.74 -6.71
N GLN A 262 12.23 -11.72 -7.67
CA GLN A 262 13.55 -11.12 -7.47
C GLN A 262 13.56 -9.59 -7.54
N ASP A 263 12.43 -8.97 -7.89
CA ASP A 263 12.29 -7.52 -7.84
C ASP A 263 12.52 -7.02 -6.39
N PRO A 264 13.46 -6.10 -6.14
CA PRO A 264 13.74 -5.60 -4.78
C PRO A 264 12.58 -4.85 -4.14
N LEU A 265 11.56 -4.46 -4.91
CA LEU A 265 10.31 -3.89 -4.39
C LEU A 265 9.35 -4.96 -3.86
N ARG A 266 9.60 -6.25 -4.14
CA ARG A 266 8.81 -7.37 -3.60
C ARG A 266 9.38 -7.88 -2.29
N GLY A 267 8.49 -8.03 -1.33
CA GLY A 267 8.79 -8.50 0.01
C GLY A 267 7.55 -9.11 0.66
N ARG A 268 7.45 -8.98 1.98
CA ARG A 268 6.39 -9.59 2.78
C ARG A 268 5.81 -8.60 3.77
N ASP A 269 4.66 -8.96 4.31
CA ASP A 269 4.04 -8.33 5.48
C ASP A 269 3.80 -6.82 5.30
N HIS A 270 3.56 -6.36 4.06
CA HIS A 270 3.36 -4.95 3.71
C HIS A 270 4.53 -4.03 4.09
N ARG A 271 5.74 -4.61 4.20
CA ARG A 271 7.00 -3.88 4.48
C ARG A 271 7.78 -3.51 3.22
N SER A 272 7.23 -3.85 2.07
CA SER A 272 7.75 -3.52 0.75
C SER A 272 6.62 -3.02 -0.15
N PRO A 273 6.91 -2.22 -1.20
CA PRO A 273 5.85 -1.67 -2.04
C PRO A 273 4.99 -2.70 -2.76
N LEU A 274 5.59 -3.85 -3.10
CA LEU A 274 4.94 -4.98 -3.74
C LEU A 274 5.05 -6.21 -2.83
N GLU A 275 4.09 -7.13 -2.96
CA GLU A 275 4.14 -8.42 -2.26
C GLU A 275 4.74 -9.51 -3.15
N ILE A 276 5.42 -10.46 -2.52
CA ILE A 276 5.83 -11.71 -3.16
C ILE A 276 4.58 -12.47 -3.63
N ILE A 277 4.66 -12.96 -4.87
CA ILE A 277 3.67 -13.86 -5.45
C ILE A 277 3.94 -15.27 -4.93
N ASN A 278 2.93 -15.91 -4.34
CA ASN A 278 3.00 -17.30 -3.92
C ASN A 278 2.18 -18.16 -4.88
N LEU A 279 2.56 -19.42 -5.08
CA LEU A 279 1.72 -20.39 -5.81
C LEU A 279 0.97 -21.27 -4.80
N GLY A 280 0.07 -20.65 -4.03
CA GLY A 280 -0.80 -21.33 -3.08
C GLY A 280 -2.06 -21.91 -3.72
N ASP A 281 -2.93 -22.52 -2.92
CA ASP A 281 -4.11 -23.26 -3.42
C ASP A 281 -5.02 -22.41 -4.32
N ILE A 282 -5.23 -21.13 -3.99
CA ILE A 282 -6.07 -20.23 -4.79
C ILE A 282 -5.38 -19.90 -6.13
N GLU A 283 -4.04 -19.71 -6.15
CA GLU A 283 -3.31 -19.46 -7.39
C GLU A 283 -3.31 -20.70 -8.30
N LEU A 284 -3.14 -21.88 -7.71
CA LEU A 284 -3.19 -23.16 -8.42
C LEU A 284 -4.58 -23.38 -9.05
N LEU A 285 -5.65 -23.10 -8.30
CA LEU A 285 -7.02 -23.15 -8.83
C LEU A 285 -7.22 -22.17 -10.00
N MET A 286 -6.70 -20.94 -9.89
CA MET A 286 -6.79 -19.94 -10.95
C MET A 286 -6.06 -20.37 -12.22
N LEU A 287 -4.89 -21.00 -12.07
CA LEU A 287 -4.15 -21.58 -13.20
C LEU A 287 -4.92 -22.74 -13.84
N GLU A 288 -5.48 -23.65 -13.03
CA GLU A 288 -6.25 -24.79 -13.52
C GLU A 288 -7.47 -24.34 -14.33
N GLN A 289 -8.17 -23.28 -13.89
CA GLN A 289 -9.30 -22.69 -14.63
C GLN A 289 -8.90 -22.13 -16.00
N GLN A 290 -7.65 -21.70 -16.16
CA GLN A 290 -7.08 -21.27 -17.44
C GLN A 290 -6.48 -22.43 -18.26
N GLY A 291 -6.51 -23.66 -17.74
CA GLY A 291 -5.92 -24.84 -18.37
C GLY A 291 -4.40 -24.94 -18.20
N TYR A 292 -3.84 -24.27 -17.20
CA TYR A 292 -2.40 -24.24 -16.91
C TYR A 292 -2.07 -24.97 -15.61
N THR A 293 -0.81 -25.33 -15.47
CA THR A 293 -0.18 -25.83 -14.23
C THR A 293 1.08 -25.01 -13.94
N PRO A 294 1.63 -25.05 -12.71
CA PRO A 294 2.89 -24.38 -12.41
C PRO A 294 4.06 -24.76 -13.33
N ASP A 295 4.04 -25.98 -13.88
CA ASP A 295 5.09 -26.52 -14.74
C ASP A 295 4.82 -26.26 -16.24
N THR A 296 3.72 -25.55 -16.55
CA THR A 296 3.41 -25.12 -17.92
C THR A 296 4.41 -24.06 -18.36
N VAL A 297 4.97 -24.23 -19.57
CA VAL A 297 5.73 -23.19 -20.26
C VAL A 297 4.75 -22.37 -21.10
N LEU A 298 4.59 -21.10 -20.75
CA LEU A 298 3.71 -20.19 -21.48
C LEU A 298 4.39 -19.74 -22.78
N PRO A 299 3.67 -19.71 -23.93
CA PRO A 299 4.20 -19.11 -25.14
C PRO A 299 4.61 -17.65 -24.91
N GLU A 300 5.56 -17.17 -25.71
CA GLU A 300 6.06 -15.80 -25.60
C GLU A 300 4.93 -14.77 -25.71
N GLY A 301 4.85 -13.86 -24.74
CA GLY A 301 3.86 -12.80 -24.68
C GLY A 301 2.48 -13.21 -24.15
N VAL A 302 2.25 -14.50 -23.86
CA VAL A 302 1.00 -14.97 -23.26
C VAL A 302 1.01 -14.72 -21.75
N GLN A 303 0.00 -14.00 -21.26
CA GLN A 303 -0.16 -13.71 -19.84
C GLN A 303 -1.03 -14.77 -19.16
N ALA A 304 -0.60 -15.26 -18.00
CA ALA A 304 -1.42 -16.06 -17.11
C ALA A 304 -1.68 -15.29 -15.81
N PHE A 305 -2.94 -15.27 -15.38
CA PHE A 305 -3.34 -14.66 -14.11
C PHE A 305 -3.27 -15.70 -12.98
N LEU A 306 -2.80 -15.28 -11.82
CA LEU A 306 -2.66 -16.09 -10.61
C LEU A 306 -3.74 -15.73 -9.58
N ARG A 307 -4.39 -14.57 -9.75
CA ARG A 307 -5.46 -14.08 -8.89
C ARG A 307 -6.59 -13.52 -9.75
N GLY A 308 -7.82 -13.60 -9.24
CA GLY A 308 -8.97 -12.91 -9.84
C GLY A 308 -9.13 -11.46 -9.37
N ASN A 309 -8.55 -11.11 -8.21
CA ASN A 309 -8.55 -9.73 -7.70
C ASN A 309 -7.27 -8.99 -8.09
N SER A 310 -7.37 -7.67 -8.24
CA SER A 310 -6.28 -6.76 -8.60
C SER A 310 -5.44 -6.30 -7.39
N ASN A 311 -5.57 -6.94 -6.23
CA ASN A 311 -4.95 -6.46 -5.00
C ASN A 311 -3.41 -6.59 -5.06
N ILE A 312 -2.70 -5.53 -4.68
CA ILE A 312 -1.24 -5.57 -4.55
C ILE A 312 -0.82 -6.49 -3.39
N SER A 313 -1.65 -6.57 -2.34
CA SER A 313 -1.45 -7.46 -1.18
C SER A 313 -1.43 -8.95 -1.52
N THR A 314 -1.94 -9.33 -2.70
CA THR A 314 -1.94 -10.72 -3.19
C THR A 314 -0.90 -10.93 -4.31
N GLY A 315 0.07 -10.02 -4.44
CA GLY A 315 1.13 -10.08 -5.44
C GLY A 315 0.81 -9.38 -6.77
N GLY A 316 -0.28 -8.62 -6.82
CA GLY A 316 -0.65 -7.79 -7.96
C GLY A 316 0.39 -6.74 -8.32
N ASP A 317 0.26 -6.18 -9.52
CA ASP A 317 1.17 -5.16 -10.05
C ASP A 317 0.53 -3.78 -9.97
N SER A 318 1.32 -2.80 -9.50
CA SER A 318 0.98 -1.38 -9.51
C SER A 318 1.62 -0.73 -10.74
N ILE A 319 0.81 -0.14 -11.62
CA ILE A 319 1.28 0.50 -12.86
C ILE A 319 0.92 1.98 -12.82
N ASP A 320 1.93 2.85 -12.88
CA ASP A 320 1.69 4.29 -12.98
C ASP A 320 1.13 4.66 -14.35
N MET A 321 -0.08 5.21 -14.34
CA MET A 321 -0.84 5.65 -15.50
C MET A 321 -1.03 7.17 -15.50
N THR A 322 -0.34 7.91 -14.64
CA THR A 322 -0.55 9.35 -14.43
C THR A 322 -0.49 10.11 -15.74
N ASP A 323 0.60 10.03 -16.51
CA ASP A 323 0.73 10.79 -17.76
C ASP A 323 -0.12 10.23 -18.91
N GLN A 324 -0.52 8.97 -18.82
CA GLN A 324 -1.32 8.30 -19.86
C GLN A 324 -2.83 8.51 -19.68
N MET A 325 -3.26 8.87 -18.48
CA MET A 325 -4.68 9.05 -18.16
C MET A 325 -5.17 10.40 -18.69
N ASP A 326 -6.32 10.38 -19.37
CA ASP A 326 -6.93 11.59 -19.90
C ASP A 326 -7.25 12.60 -18.79
N GLN A 327 -7.04 13.89 -19.07
CA GLN A 327 -7.20 14.96 -18.11
C GLN A 327 -8.64 15.06 -17.56
N SER A 328 -9.64 14.66 -18.35
CA SER A 328 -11.03 14.64 -17.92
C SER A 328 -11.28 13.73 -16.72
N TYR A 329 -10.66 12.54 -16.66
CA TYR A 329 -10.77 11.65 -15.49
C TYR A 329 -10.02 12.18 -14.27
N LYS A 330 -8.86 12.81 -14.48
CA LYS A 330 -8.11 13.46 -13.39
C LYS A 330 -8.90 14.60 -12.77
N GLN A 331 -9.54 15.41 -13.60
CA GLN A 331 -10.42 16.48 -13.13
C GLN A 331 -11.65 15.92 -12.43
N LEU A 332 -12.28 14.90 -13.02
CA LEU A 332 -13.42 14.21 -12.42
C LEU A 332 -13.11 13.66 -11.03
N ALA A 333 -11.98 12.97 -10.86
CA ALA A 333 -11.56 12.46 -9.55
C ALA A 333 -11.34 13.60 -8.55
N ALA A 334 -10.74 14.71 -8.99
CA ALA A 334 -10.58 15.90 -8.15
C ALA A 334 -11.92 16.55 -7.76
N ASP A 335 -12.89 16.59 -8.68
CA ASP A 335 -14.23 17.11 -8.43
C ASP A 335 -14.99 16.22 -7.44
N MET A 336 -14.87 14.88 -7.55
CA MET A 336 -15.45 13.93 -6.59
C MET A 336 -14.85 14.10 -5.19
N ALA A 337 -13.53 14.23 -5.07
CA ALA A 337 -12.86 14.50 -3.81
C ALA A 337 -13.33 15.83 -3.19
N THR A 338 -13.48 16.86 -4.03
CA THR A 338 -13.97 18.18 -3.62
C THR A 338 -15.43 18.12 -3.16
N ALA A 339 -16.30 17.39 -3.85
CA ALA A 339 -17.69 17.18 -3.45
C ALA A 339 -17.79 16.44 -2.11
N MET A 340 -16.86 15.50 -1.86
CA MET A 340 -16.73 14.84 -0.57
C MET A 340 -16.12 15.75 0.51
N GLY A 341 -15.40 16.82 0.13
CA GLY A 341 -14.67 17.67 1.05
C GLY A 341 -13.39 17.02 1.62
N ALA A 342 -12.83 16.03 0.92
CA ALA A 342 -11.61 15.34 1.32
C ALA A 342 -10.38 16.12 0.83
N TRP A 343 -9.38 16.31 1.71
CA TRP A 343 -8.16 17.02 1.33
C TRP A 343 -7.16 16.07 0.68
N ALA A 344 -6.97 14.89 1.27
CA ALA A 344 -6.24 13.78 0.64
C ALA A 344 -7.16 12.56 0.53
N CYS A 345 -7.34 12.02 -0.67
CA CYS A 345 -8.08 10.77 -0.84
C CYS A 345 -7.65 9.96 -2.06
N GLY A 346 -7.95 8.66 -2.00
CA GLY A 346 -7.96 7.78 -3.16
C GLY A 346 -9.36 7.73 -3.76
N VAL A 347 -9.51 7.99 -5.05
CA VAL A 347 -10.76 7.82 -5.79
C VAL A 347 -10.61 6.62 -6.70
N ASP A 348 -11.42 5.58 -6.50
CA ASP A 348 -11.40 4.37 -7.31
C ASP A 348 -12.51 4.43 -8.35
N LEU A 349 -12.11 4.47 -9.63
CA LEU A 349 -13.01 4.51 -10.78
C LEU A 349 -12.88 3.22 -11.59
N ILE A 350 -14.01 2.68 -12.02
CA ILE A 350 -14.04 1.73 -13.13
C ILE A 350 -14.27 2.52 -14.41
N ILE A 351 -13.36 2.37 -15.37
CA ILE A 351 -13.40 3.04 -16.68
C ILE A 351 -13.47 1.94 -17.76
N PRO A 352 -14.60 1.80 -18.47
CA PRO A 352 -14.76 0.79 -19.52
C PRO A 352 -13.80 1.00 -20.69
N ASP A 353 -13.64 2.23 -21.16
CA ASP A 353 -12.78 2.58 -22.29
C ASP A 353 -11.98 3.85 -22.02
N ARG A 354 -10.73 3.70 -21.58
CA ARG A 354 -9.84 4.84 -21.26
C ARG A 354 -9.51 5.74 -22.46
N THR A 355 -9.80 5.31 -23.69
CA THR A 355 -9.50 6.10 -24.91
C THR A 355 -10.52 7.19 -25.17
N LYS A 356 -11.65 7.15 -24.49
CA LYS A 356 -12.68 8.19 -24.51
C LYS A 356 -12.53 9.09 -23.28
N PRO A 357 -12.81 10.39 -23.39
CA PRO A 357 -12.84 11.28 -22.23
C PRO A 357 -14.02 10.94 -21.30
N ALA A 358 -13.91 11.35 -20.04
CA ALA A 358 -15.03 11.32 -19.10
C ALA A 358 -16.16 12.26 -19.57
N SER A 359 -17.40 11.82 -19.45
CA SER A 359 -18.60 12.62 -19.72
C SER A 359 -19.68 12.28 -18.70
N ASN A 360 -20.45 13.28 -18.26
CA ASN A 360 -21.62 13.08 -17.40
C ASN A 360 -22.89 12.79 -18.19
N GLU A 361 -22.93 13.15 -19.48
CA GLU A 361 -24.08 12.89 -20.36
C GLU A 361 -24.09 11.45 -20.87
N GLU A 362 -22.90 10.93 -21.21
CA GLU A 362 -22.65 9.55 -21.57
C GLU A 362 -21.56 8.98 -20.65
N PRO A 363 -21.92 8.58 -19.41
CA PRO A 363 -20.97 8.07 -18.44
C PRO A 363 -20.10 6.93 -18.98
N ASN A 364 -18.80 7.19 -19.05
CA ASN A 364 -17.76 6.19 -19.33
C ASN A 364 -16.89 5.96 -18.09
N TYR A 365 -17.52 6.07 -16.91
CA TYR A 365 -16.89 5.82 -15.64
C TYR A 365 -17.95 5.47 -14.60
N THR A 366 -17.53 4.82 -13.52
CA THR A 366 -18.34 4.71 -12.32
C THR A 366 -17.43 4.77 -11.11
N CYS A 367 -17.80 5.58 -10.12
CA CYS A 367 -17.06 5.66 -8.87
C CYS A 367 -17.46 4.52 -7.95
N ILE A 368 -16.48 3.68 -7.59
CA ILE A 368 -16.71 2.47 -6.78
C ILE A 368 -16.47 2.77 -5.30
N GLU A 369 -15.42 3.52 -4.99
CA GLU A 369 -15.00 3.81 -3.62
C GLU A 369 -14.19 5.12 -3.56
N LEU A 370 -14.33 5.81 -2.43
CA LEU A 370 -13.45 6.90 -2.00
C LEU A 370 -12.76 6.47 -0.71
N ASN A 371 -11.44 6.45 -0.71
CA ASN A 371 -10.58 6.03 0.39
C ASN A 371 -9.96 7.25 1.08
N PHE A 372 -10.24 7.46 2.37
CA PHE A 372 -9.74 8.62 3.14
C PHE A 372 -8.32 8.45 3.65
N ASN A 373 -7.80 7.22 3.66
CA ASN A 373 -6.41 6.91 3.98
C ASN A 373 -5.77 6.11 2.83
N PRO A 374 -5.51 6.75 1.68
CA PRO A 374 -4.91 6.08 0.53
C PRO A 374 -3.44 5.71 0.80
N ALA A 375 -3.07 4.46 0.49
CA ALA A 375 -1.67 4.00 0.54
C ALA A 375 -0.80 4.76 -0.47
N MET A 376 -0.01 5.72 0.01
CA MET A 376 0.78 6.63 -0.84
C MET A 376 1.95 5.93 -1.53
N TYR A 377 2.59 4.99 -0.83
CA TYR A 377 3.77 4.28 -1.35
C TYR A 377 3.48 3.52 -2.65
N LEU A 378 2.23 3.08 -2.86
CA LEU A 378 1.80 2.41 -4.09
C LEU A 378 1.86 3.32 -5.32
N HIS A 379 1.70 4.63 -5.14
CA HIS A 379 1.81 5.61 -6.22
C HIS A 379 3.26 6.02 -6.48
N THR A 380 4.14 5.94 -5.48
CA THR A 380 5.56 6.32 -5.63
C THR A 380 6.43 5.19 -6.13
N TYR A 381 6.24 3.98 -5.61
CA TYR A 381 7.01 2.80 -5.99
C TYR A 381 6.11 1.82 -6.74
N THR A 382 6.11 1.94 -8.06
CA THR A 382 5.30 1.11 -8.95
C THR A 382 6.09 -0.03 -9.56
N TYR A 383 5.43 -1.17 -9.81
CA TYR A 383 6.02 -2.25 -10.59
C TYR A 383 6.40 -1.80 -12.00
N ALA A 384 5.55 -0.98 -12.63
CA ALA A 384 5.82 -0.40 -13.94
C ALA A 384 5.36 1.06 -14.02
N GLY A 385 6.01 1.82 -14.89
CA GLY A 385 5.82 3.27 -14.99
C GLY A 385 6.72 4.05 -14.02
N PRO A 386 6.75 5.39 -14.13
CA PRO A 386 7.73 6.21 -13.42
C PRO A 386 7.43 6.40 -11.93
N GLY A 387 6.18 6.21 -11.51
CA GLY A 387 5.73 6.54 -10.17
C GLY A 387 5.66 8.06 -9.95
N GLN A 388 4.99 8.47 -8.87
CA GLN A 388 4.78 9.87 -8.52
C GLN A 388 5.21 10.16 -7.09
N SER A 389 5.96 11.24 -6.89
CA SER A 389 6.30 11.73 -5.55
C SER A 389 5.09 12.40 -4.90
N ILE A 390 4.60 11.83 -3.79
CA ILE A 390 3.38 12.28 -3.09
C ILE A 390 3.72 13.01 -1.78
N THR A 391 4.52 12.38 -0.92
CA THR A 391 4.79 12.83 0.45
C THR A 391 5.44 14.22 0.55
N PRO A 392 6.35 14.65 -0.35
CA PRO A 392 6.85 16.03 -0.34
C PRO A 392 5.76 17.05 -0.68
N LYS A 393 4.76 16.68 -1.51
CA LYS A 393 3.65 17.59 -1.88
C LYS A 393 2.73 17.81 -0.70
N ILE A 394 2.47 16.77 0.11
CA ILE A 394 1.72 16.87 1.36
C ILE A 394 2.45 17.80 2.33
N LEU A 395 3.72 17.53 2.61
CA LEU A 395 4.49 18.32 3.58
C LEU A 395 4.60 19.79 3.18
N ARG A 396 4.81 20.12 1.89
CA ARG A 396 4.81 21.51 1.41
C ARG A 396 3.48 22.23 1.57
N LYS A 397 2.34 21.51 1.51
CA LYS A 397 1.03 22.11 1.73
C LYS A 397 0.70 22.26 3.22
N LEU A 398 1.23 21.38 4.06
CA LEU A 398 1.11 21.48 5.52
C LEU A 398 2.00 22.61 6.07
N PHE A 399 3.24 22.72 5.57
CA PHE A 399 4.23 23.73 5.97
C PHE A 399 4.63 24.61 4.77
N PRO A 400 3.74 25.51 4.32
CA PRO A 400 4.00 26.39 3.17
C PRO A 400 5.14 27.40 3.39
N GLU A 401 5.60 27.57 4.62
CA GLU A 401 6.72 28.44 4.99
C GLU A 401 8.11 27.85 4.69
N LEU A 402 8.21 26.56 4.36
CA LEU A 402 9.46 25.85 4.06
C LEU A 402 9.99 26.04 2.64
#